data_AF-A0A2M7JY80-F1
#
_entry.id   AF-A0A2M7JY80-F1
#
_cell.length_a   1.000
_cell.length_b   1.000
_cell.length_c   1.000
_cell.angle_alpha   90.00
_cell.angle_beta   90.00
_cell.angle_gamma   90.00
#
_symmetry.space_group_name_H-M   'P 1'
#
loop_
_entity.id
_entity.type
_entity.pdbx_description
1 polymer ?
#
loop_
_entity_poly.entity_id
_entity_poly.type
_entity_poly.pdbx_seq_one_letter_code
_entity_poly.pdbx_strand_id
1 'polypeptide(L)' 'MNCAVCGSPLLFDRVAFHCSCGVFVHSYCWDKHVLQAHKPAFEMGTINLNGEFKIIGSKLPEEIQNKQVVTLAKREIPEV' A
#
# COMPACT_ATOMS: atom_id res chain seq x y z
N MET A 1 4.21 22.33 0.93
CA MET A 1 3.82 21.28 -0.03
C MET A 1 3.29 20.09 0.76
N ASN A 2 2.24 19.40 0.29
CA ASN A 2 1.59 18.32 1.03
C ASN A 2 1.89 16.96 0.40
N CYS A 3 1.94 15.91 1.23
CA CYS A 3 2.13 14.54 0.75
C CYS A 3 0.91 14.08 -0.06
N ALA A 4 1.14 13.57 -1.27
CA ALA A 4 0.06 13.12 -2.15
C ALA A 4 -0.74 11.91 -1.63
N VAL A 5 -0.20 11.18 -0.64
CA VAL A 5 -0.82 9.96 -0.10
C VAL A 5 -1.68 10.22 1.14
N CYS A 6 -1.19 11.02 2.08
CA CYS A 6 -1.87 11.26 3.36
C CYS A 6 -2.41 12.69 3.51
N GLY A 7 -2.10 13.60 2.58
CA GLY A 7 -2.54 15.00 2.62
C GLY A 7 -1.82 15.87 3.66
N SER A 8 -1.08 15.27 4.60
CA SER A 8 -0.34 16.01 5.62
C SER A 8 0.85 16.78 5.03
N PRO A 9 1.26 17.90 5.66
CA PRO A 9 2.39 18.70 5.20
C PRO A 9 3.69 17.90 5.10
N LEU A 10 4.47 18.18 4.05
CA LEU A 10 5.88 17.82 3.97
C LEU A 10 6.65 18.87 4.77
N LEU A 11 7.09 18.49 5.95
CA LEU A 11 7.83 19.38 6.84
C LEU A 11 9.22 19.66 6.25
N PHE A 12 9.67 20.90 6.39
CA PHE A 12 11.00 21.36 5.98
C PHE A 12 12.10 20.49 6.63
N ASP A 13 13.20 20.26 5.91
CA ASP A 13 14.34 19.42 6.28
C ASP A 13 14.06 17.93 6.59
N ARG A 14 12.85 17.42 6.31
CA ARG A 14 12.58 15.98 6.36
C ARG A 14 12.73 15.33 4.99
N VAL A 15 13.18 14.07 4.99
CA VAL A 15 13.28 13.25 3.78
C VAL A 15 11.90 13.13 3.13
N ALA A 16 11.84 13.48 1.85
CA ALA A 16 10.67 13.30 0.99
C ALA A 16 11.12 12.63 -0.31
N PHE A 17 10.24 11.82 -0.88
CA PHE A 17 10.45 11.20 -2.19
C PHE A 17 9.71 11.99 -3.26
N HIS A 18 10.36 12.16 -4.40
CA HIS A 18 9.78 12.73 -5.61
C HIS A 18 9.64 11.62 -6.65
N CYS A 19 8.41 11.38 -7.08
CA CYS A 19 8.13 10.41 -8.14
C CYS A 19 8.19 11.08 -9.52
N SER A 20 8.54 10.33 -10.56
CA SER A 20 8.43 10.80 -11.96
C SER A 20 7.01 11.23 -12.36
N CYS A 21 5.98 10.81 -11.61
CA CYS A 21 4.61 11.34 -11.69
C CYS A 21 4.50 12.83 -11.33
N GLY A 22 5.55 13.46 -10.81
CA GLY A 22 5.55 14.86 -10.37
C GLY A 22 4.97 15.08 -8.97
N VAL A 23 4.78 14.02 -8.19
CA VAL A 23 4.24 14.10 -6.82
C VAL A 23 5.33 13.91 -5.78
N PHE A 24 5.13 14.55 -4.63
CA PHE A 24 5.97 14.43 -3.46
C PHE A 24 5.25 13.66 -2.35
N VAL A 25 5.97 12.75 -1.70
CA VAL A 25 5.42 11.92 -0.61
C VAL A 25 6.41 11.78 0.53
N HIS A 26 5.90 11.58 1.75
CA HIS A 26 6.74 11.20 2.88
C HIS A 26 7.43 9.85 2.62
N SER A 27 8.57 9.63 3.28
CA SER A 27 9.27 8.33 3.25
C SER A 27 8.37 7.15 3.60
N TYR A 28 7.60 7.26 4.67
CA TYR A 28 6.68 6.21 5.11
C TYR A 28 5.42 6.08 4.23
N CYS A 29 5.18 7.02 3.31
CA CYS A 29 4.07 6.97 2.36
C CYS A 29 4.50 6.43 0.98
N TRP A 30 5.80 6.20 0.77
CA TRP A 30 6.35 5.82 -0.53
C TRP A 30 5.79 4.50 -1.04
N ASP A 31 5.80 3.44 -0.23
CA ASP A 31 5.34 2.12 -0.67
C ASP A 31 3.86 2.14 -1.07
N LYS A 32 3.03 2.86 -0.29
CA LYS A 32 1.62 3.06 -0.63
C LYS A 32 1.46 3.81 -1.95
N HIS A 33 2.27 4.83 -2.21
CA HIS A 33 2.29 5.52 -3.50
C HIS A 33 2.64 4.56 -4.65
N VAL A 34 3.73 3.78 -4.51
CA VAL A 34 4.18 2.84 -5.56
C VAL A 34 3.12 1.78 -5.85
N LEU A 35 2.57 1.15 -4.82
CA LEU A 35 1.55 0.11 -4.96
C LEU A 35 0.26 0.63 -5.58
N GLN A 36 -0.17 1.85 -5.25
CA GLN A 36 -1.43 2.41 -5.74
C GLN A 36 -1.32 3.08 -7.11
N ALA A 37 -0.25 3.84 -7.35
CA ALA A 37 -0.06 4.65 -8.55
C ALA A 37 0.59 3.88 -9.70
N HIS A 38 1.60 3.04 -9.40
CA HIS A 38 2.35 2.31 -10.42
C HIS A 38 1.89 0.87 -10.58
N LYS A 39 1.22 0.29 -9.56
CA LYS A 39 0.73 -1.10 -9.56
C LYS A 39 1.73 -2.06 -10.23
N PRO A 40 2.99 -2.12 -9.74
CA PRO A 40 4.01 -3.00 -10.33
C PRO A 40 3.50 -4.44 -10.36
N ALA A 41 4.04 -5.27 -11.26
CA ALA A 41 3.68 -6.69 -11.27
C ALA A 41 3.97 -7.32 -9.91
N PHE A 42 2.96 -7.94 -9.29
CA PHE A 42 3.08 -8.65 -8.02
C PHE A 42 2.20 -9.91 -8.01
N GLU A 43 2.59 -10.86 -7.18
CA GLU A 43 1.83 -12.09 -6.94
C GLU A 43 1.26 -12.07 -5.52
N MET A 44 0.02 -12.53 -5.35
CA MET A 44 -0.56 -12.76 -4.04
C MET A 44 -0.48 -14.23 -3.70
N GLY A 45 -0.09 -14.53 -2.46
CA GLY A 45 0.04 -15.89 -1.99
C GLY A 45 0.12 -15.97 -0.48
N THR A 46 0.15 -17.20 0.03
CA THR A 46 0.44 -17.48 1.44
C THR A 46 1.86 -18.01 1.59
N ILE A 47 2.51 -17.67 2.69
CA ILE A 47 3.77 -18.29 3.10
C ILE A 47 3.50 -19.24 4.24
N ASN A 48 3.96 -20.49 4.14
CA ASN A 48 3.87 -21.43 5.26
C ASN A 48 5.07 -21.28 6.20
N LEU A 49 5.05 -22.00 7.32
CA LEU A 49 6.12 -21.94 8.33
C LEU A 49 7.47 -22.45 7.79
N ASN A 50 7.47 -23.17 6.67
CA ASN A 50 8.69 -23.64 5.99
C ASN A 50 9.23 -22.61 5.00
N GLY A 51 8.58 -21.44 4.85
CA GLY A 51 8.96 -20.42 3.89
C GLY A 51 8.49 -20.69 2.45
N GLU A 52 7.68 -21.72 2.22
CA GLU A 52 7.15 -22.00 0.87
C GLU A 52 6.03 -21.02 0.54
N PHE A 53 6.19 -20.30 -0.58
CA PHE A 53 5.18 -19.39 -1.10
C PHE A 53 4.21 -20.13 -2.02
N LYS A 54 2.91 -20.03 -1.72
CA LYS A 54 1.82 -20.61 -2.51
C LYS A 54 0.96 -19.51 -3.10
N ILE A 55 0.99 -19.37 -4.41
CA ILE A 55 0.18 -18.40 -5.15
C ILE A 55 -1.30 -18.70 -4.92
N ILE A 56 -2.05 -17.67 -4.53
CA ILE A 56 -3.51 -17.69 -4.56
C ILE A 56 -3.87 -17.32 -6.01
N GLY A 57 -4.28 -18.33 -6.80
CA GLY A 57 -4.27 -18.34 -8.27
C GLY A 57 -4.75 -17.09 -9.03
N SER A 58 -4.26 -16.99 -10.27
CA SER A 58 -4.33 -15.89 -11.25
C SER A 58 -5.73 -15.46 -11.77
N LYS A 59 -6.80 -15.77 -11.05
CA LYS A 59 -8.14 -15.22 -11.29
C LYS A 59 -8.71 -14.73 -9.98
N LEU A 60 -8.28 -13.56 -9.54
CA LEU A 60 -8.93 -12.86 -8.44
C LEU A 60 -10.14 -12.12 -9.04
N PRO A 61 -11.40 -12.48 -8.72
CA PRO A 61 -12.56 -11.69 -9.13
C PRO A 61 -12.42 -10.27 -8.58
N GLU A 62 -12.86 -9.28 -9.36
CA GLU A 62 -12.78 -7.85 -9.03
C GLU A 62 -13.30 -7.50 -7.62
N GLU A 63 -14.10 -8.37 -6.99
CA GLU A 63 -14.57 -8.24 -5.61
C GLU A 63 -13.49 -8.23 -4.52
N ILE A 64 -12.36 -8.91 -4.71
CA ILE A 64 -11.32 -9.00 -3.65
C ILE A 64 -10.52 -7.68 -3.56
N GLN A 65 -10.43 -6.92 -4.66
CA GLN A 65 -9.80 -5.59 -4.68
C GLN A 65 -10.53 -4.61 -3.73
N ASN A 66 -11.86 -4.71 -3.61
CA ASN A 66 -12.64 -3.87 -2.70
C ASN A 66 -12.73 -4.44 -1.27
N LYS A 67 -12.78 -5.76 -1.10
CA LYS A 67 -12.93 -6.38 0.24
C LYS A 67 -11.67 -6.33 1.09
N GLN A 68 -10.47 -6.37 0.50
CA GLN A 68 -9.21 -6.23 1.27
C GLN A 68 -9.00 -4.82 1.84
N VAL A 69 -9.46 -3.77 1.14
CA VAL A 69 -9.46 -2.40 1.66
C VAL A 69 -10.37 -2.29 2.90
N VAL A 70 -11.51 -2.98 2.90
CA VAL A 70 -12.48 -2.96 4.01
C VAL A 70 -12.02 -3.80 5.20
N THR A 71 -11.33 -4.92 4.99
CA THR A 71 -10.88 -5.80 6.09
C THR A 71 -9.62 -5.31 6.79
N LEU A 72 -8.73 -4.59 6.11
CA LEU A 72 -7.60 -3.90 6.75
C LEU A 72 -8.05 -2.70 7.59
N ALA A 73 -9.05 -1.94 7.14
CA ALA A 73 -9.61 -0.80 7.89
C ALA A 73 -10.34 -1.22 9.18
N LYS A 74 -10.80 -2.46 9.29
CA LYS A 74 -11.57 -2.94 10.45
C LYS A 74 -10.70 -3.45 11.62
N ARG A 75 -9.37 -3.52 11.45
CA ARG A 75 -8.44 -4.04 12.47
C ARG A 75 -7.88 -2.97 13.43
N GLU A 76 -8.23 -1.70 13.28
CA GLU A 76 -7.68 -0.59 14.10
C GLU A 76 -8.58 -0.06 15.22
N ILE A 77 -9.65 -0.75 15.61
CA ILE A 77 -10.39 -0.36 16.83
C ILE A 77 -10.58 -1.59 17.72
N PRO A 78 -9.83 -1.71 18.84
CA PRO A 78 -10.30 -2.53 19.96
C PRO A 78 -11.52 -1.81 20.54
N GLU A 79 -12.69 -2.44 20.45
CA GLU A 79 -13.84 -2.05 21.29
C GLU A 79 -13.42 -2.22 22.76
N VAL A 80 -13.38 -1.10 23.49
CA VAL A 80 -13.28 -1.05 24.96
C VAL A 80 -14.67 -1.27 25.55
#